data_AF-D0Z1I0-F1
#
_entry.id   AF-D0Z1I0-F1
#
_cell.length_a   1.000
_cell.length_b   1.000
_cell.length_c   1.000
_cell.angle_alpha   90.00
_cell.angle_beta   90.00
_cell.angle_gamma   90.00
#
_symmetry.space_group_name_H-M   'P 1'
#
loop_
_entity.id
_entity.type
_entity.pdbx_description
1 polymer ?
#
loop_
_entity_poly.entity_id
_entity_poly.type
_entity_poly.pdbx_seq_one_letter_code
_entity_poly.pdbx_strand_id
1 'polypeptide(L)'
;MATNDLVTCRLEPQEGKPDRKVYSITDLGRQALFAWFQEPAQNPTTRDEFSAKLLVCGVHNSEPMQQQLEALIEESRALINHYHELEKVHFPNHRSLDRQTRLERLTLRRGIHNRQAWIYWAEEVLAELKDMDSSSSAVAIN
;
A
#
# COMPACT_ATOMS: atom_id res chain seq x y z
N MET A 1 8.27 -22.38 8.25
CA MET A 1 9.39 -21.49 8.68
C MET A 1 10.27 -22.16 9.74
N ALA A 2 9.71 -22.73 10.83
CA ALA A 2 10.49 -23.59 11.75
C ALA A 2 10.92 -24.94 11.12
N THR A 3 10.31 -25.32 9.98
CA THR A 3 10.52 -26.60 9.29
C THR A 3 11.86 -26.72 8.55
N ASN A 4 12.58 -25.62 8.35
CA ASN A 4 13.81 -25.58 7.56
C ASN A 4 15.03 -25.10 8.38
N ASP A 5 14.95 -25.13 9.71
CA ASP A 5 16.02 -24.68 10.63
C ASP A 5 16.50 -23.22 10.43
N LEU A 6 15.72 -22.39 9.73
CA LEU A 6 16.05 -20.97 9.49
C LEU A 6 15.80 -20.09 10.72
N VAL A 7 14.95 -20.58 11.64
CA VAL A 7 14.63 -19.91 12.90
C VAL A 7 14.53 -20.95 14.01
N THR A 8 14.94 -20.59 15.22
CA THR A 8 14.59 -21.33 16.44
C THR A 8 13.33 -20.73 17.05
N CYS A 9 12.60 -21.54 17.81
CA CYS A 9 11.43 -21.10 18.57
C CYS A 9 11.59 -21.54 20.02
N ARG A 10 11.45 -20.60 20.96
CA ARG A 10 11.36 -20.89 22.39
C ARG A 10 10.04 -20.39 22.96
N LEU A 11 9.49 -21.15 23.90
CA LEU A 11 8.31 -20.72 24.66
C LEU A 11 8.78 -19.90 25.87
N GLU A 12 8.22 -18.71 26.02
CA GLU A 12 8.36 -17.88 27.21
C GLU A 12 7.05 -17.93 28.00
N PRO A 13 7.07 -18.45 29.24
CA PRO A 13 5.91 -18.45 30.12
C PRO A 13 5.36 -17.04 30.33
N GLN A 14 4.04 -16.92 30.37
CA GLN A 14 3.34 -15.67 30.68
C GLN A 14 2.29 -15.90 31.76
N GLU A 15 2.16 -14.98 32.70
CA GLU A 15 1.16 -15.09 33.75
C GLU A 15 -0.25 -14.78 33.19
N GLY A 16 -1.20 -15.69 33.42
CA GLY A 16 -2.60 -15.53 33.01
C GLY A 16 -2.87 -15.60 31.50
N LYS A 17 -1.87 -15.95 30.68
CA LYS A 17 -1.97 -16.05 29.21
C LYS A 17 -1.19 -17.27 28.69
N PRO A 18 -1.50 -17.78 27.50
CA PRO A 18 -0.66 -18.80 26.86
C PRO A 18 0.80 -18.33 26.70
N ASP A 19 1.74 -19.26 26.75
CA ASP A 19 3.16 -19.01 26.53
C ASP A 19 3.41 -18.26 25.22
N ARG A 20 4.31 -17.28 25.27
CA ARG A 20 4.74 -16.53 24.09
C ARG A 20 5.74 -17.36 23.30
N LYS A 21 5.51 -17.54 22.00
CA LYS A 21 6.54 -18.04 21.09
C LYS A 21 7.49 -16.90 20.72
N VAL A 22 8.77 -17.05 21.07
CA VAL A 22 9.85 -16.15 20.65
C VAL A 22 10.69 -16.83 19.60
N TYR A 23 10.84 -16.18 18.44
CA TYR A 23 11.62 -16.67 17.33
C TYR A 23 12.95 -15.93 17.22
N SER A 24 14.02 -16.67 16.96
CA SER A 24 15.35 -16.12 16.69
C SER A 24 15.87 -16.67 15.36
N ILE A 25 16.47 -15.82 14.53
CA ILE A 25 17.10 -16.26 13.28
C ILE A 25 18.34 -17.09 13.57
N THR A 26 18.51 -18.21 12.87
CA THR A 26 19.74 -19.04 12.93
C THR A 26 20.79 -18.53 11.96
N ASP A 27 22.00 -19.08 12.01
CA ASP A 27 23.03 -18.79 11.01
C ASP A 27 22.61 -19.24 9.61
N LEU A 28 21.92 -20.39 9.50
CA LEU A 28 21.32 -20.84 8.25
C LEU A 28 20.24 -19.86 7.76
N GLY A 29 19.42 -19.34 8.68
CA GLY A 29 18.44 -18.29 8.38
C GLY A 29 19.08 -17.01 7.87
N ARG A 30 20.20 -16.58 8.45
CA ARG A 30 20.96 -15.41 7.99
C ARG A 30 21.55 -15.62 6.60
N GLN A 31 22.11 -16.81 6.33
CA GLN A 31 22.62 -17.17 5.00
C GLN A 31 21.51 -17.18 3.95
N ALA A 32 20.36 -17.79 4.28
CA ALA A 32 19.19 -17.80 3.39
C ALA A 32 18.66 -16.39 3.13
N LEU A 33 18.60 -15.53 4.16
CA LEU A 33 18.20 -14.13 4.01
C LEU A 33 19.18 -13.35 3.12
N PHE A 34 20.49 -13.59 3.26
CA PHE A 34 21.49 -12.95 2.42
C PHE A 34 21.44 -13.45 0.98
N ALA A 35 21.22 -14.76 0.76
CA ALA A 35 21.01 -15.31 -0.57
C ALA A 35 19.82 -14.66 -1.27
N TRP A 36 18.67 -14.57 -0.58
CA TRP A 36 17.48 -13.87 -1.08
C TRP A 36 17.75 -12.38 -1.36
N PHE A 37 18.52 -11.70 -0.50
CA PHE A 37 18.89 -10.30 -0.71
C PHE A 37 19.70 -10.07 -2.00
N GLN A 38 20.46 -11.08 -2.48
CA GLN A 38 21.20 -11.00 -3.74
C GLN A 38 20.33 -11.30 -4.96
N GLU A 39 19.13 -11.86 -4.78
CA GLU A 39 18.22 -12.11 -5.88
C GLU A 39 17.67 -10.78 -6.45
N PRO A 40 17.52 -10.65 -7.77
CA PRO A 40 16.89 -9.47 -8.36
C PRO A 40 15.46 -9.30 -7.82
N ALA A 41 15.13 -8.06 -7.44
CA ALA A 41 13.77 -7.73 -7.07
C ALA A 41 12.82 -7.97 -8.25
N GLN A 42 11.80 -8.81 -8.06
CA GLN A 42 10.77 -9.04 -9.06
C GLN A 42 9.77 -7.89 -9.07
N ASN A 43 9.20 -7.61 -10.24
CA ASN A 43 8.08 -6.69 -10.34
C ASN A 43 6.90 -7.25 -9.54
N PRO A 44 6.31 -6.47 -8.62
CA PRO A 44 5.16 -6.93 -7.85
C PRO A 44 3.98 -7.17 -8.79
N THR A 45 3.25 -8.27 -8.57
CA THR A 45 1.96 -8.47 -9.23
C THR A 45 0.94 -7.56 -8.57
N THR A 46 0.48 -6.53 -9.28
CA THR A 46 -0.58 -5.64 -8.81
C THR A 46 -1.94 -6.21 -9.20
N ARG A 47 -2.80 -6.47 -8.21
CA ARG A 47 -4.22 -6.76 -8.43
C ARG A 47 -5.01 -5.50 -8.15
N ASP A 48 -5.51 -4.86 -9.20
CA ASP A 48 -6.31 -3.64 -9.10
C ASP A 48 -7.74 -3.90 -9.54
N GLU A 49 -8.63 -4.03 -8.56
CA GLU A 49 -10.05 -4.25 -8.78
C GLU A 49 -10.74 -3.01 -9.37
N PHE A 50 -10.23 -1.80 -9.11
CA PHE A 50 -10.81 -0.57 -9.66
C PHE A 50 -10.59 -0.49 -11.15
N SER A 51 -9.36 -0.74 -11.61
CA SER A 51 -9.07 -0.82 -13.05
C SER A 51 -9.92 -1.88 -13.75
N ALA A 52 -10.17 -3.03 -13.09
CA ALA A 52 -11.03 -4.07 -13.65
C ALA A 52 -12.52 -3.62 -13.73
N LYS A 53 -13.04 -2.97 -12.69
CA LYS A 53 -14.42 -2.46 -12.64
C LYS A 53 -14.64 -1.28 -13.59
N LEU A 54 -13.63 -0.48 -13.87
CA LEU A 54 -13.73 0.66 -14.79
C LEU A 54 -14.28 0.24 -16.16
N LEU A 55 -13.88 -0.92 -16.67
CA LEU A 55 -14.36 -1.39 -17.97
C LEU A 55 -15.86 -1.71 -17.98
N VAL A 56 -16.46 -1.98 -16.82
CA VAL A 56 -17.89 -2.22 -16.67
C VAL A 56 -18.71 -0.93 -16.89
N CYS A 57 -18.11 0.25 -16.68
CA CYS A 57 -18.74 1.54 -16.96
C CYS A 57 -19.00 1.77 -18.46
N GLY A 58 -18.39 0.99 -19.35
CA GLY A 58 -18.70 1.04 -20.78
C GLY A 58 -20.08 0.45 -21.13
N VAL A 59 -20.70 -0.31 -20.22
CA VAL A 59 -21.98 -1.01 -20.46
C VAL A 59 -23.04 -0.75 -19.38
N HIS A 60 -22.67 -0.11 -18.28
CA HIS A 60 -23.55 0.21 -17.15
C HIS A 60 -23.34 1.64 -16.66
N ASN A 61 -24.35 2.20 -15.97
CA ASN A 61 -24.27 3.53 -15.34
C ASN A 61 -23.02 3.64 -14.45
N SER A 62 -22.23 4.71 -14.65
CA SER A 62 -20.97 4.91 -13.96
C SER A 62 -21.12 5.62 -12.60
N GLU A 63 -22.29 6.20 -12.29
CA GLU A 63 -22.56 6.95 -11.06
C GLU A 63 -22.14 6.22 -9.76
N PRO A 64 -22.43 4.91 -9.55
CA PRO A 64 -21.99 4.23 -8.32
C PRO A 64 -20.46 4.18 -8.17
N MET A 65 -19.73 4.05 -9.29
CA MET A 65 -18.28 4.07 -9.28
C MET A 65 -17.74 5.48 -9.04
N GLN A 66 -18.38 6.52 -9.59
CA GLN A 66 -18.01 7.91 -9.32
C GLN A 66 -18.10 8.23 -7.83
N GLN A 67 -19.23 7.89 -7.17
CA GLN A 67 -19.41 8.08 -5.72
C GLN A 67 -18.35 7.31 -4.91
N GLN A 68 -18.02 6.09 -5.33
CA GLN A 68 -16.99 5.31 -4.67
C GLN A 68 -15.59 5.93 -4.83
N LEU A 69 -15.24 6.42 -6.02
CA LEU A 69 -13.97 7.11 -6.28
C LEU A 69 -13.84 8.37 -5.43
N GLU A 70 -14.89 9.20 -5.35
CA GLU A 70 -14.90 10.41 -4.51
C GLU A 70 -14.58 10.08 -3.04
N ALA A 71 -15.30 9.12 -2.46
CA ALA A 71 -15.08 8.71 -1.07
C ALA A 71 -13.65 8.19 -0.85
N LEU A 72 -13.13 7.37 -1.77
CA LEU A 72 -11.80 6.81 -1.64
C LEU A 72 -10.70 7.83 -1.87
N ILE A 73 -10.88 8.81 -2.76
CA ILE A 73 -9.92 9.91 -2.95
C ILE A 73 -9.77 10.68 -1.64
N GLU A 74 -10.87 11.01 -0.96
CA GLU A 74 -10.83 11.70 0.32
C GLU A 74 -10.15 10.86 1.42
N GLU A 75 -10.49 9.56 1.52
CA GLU A 75 -9.81 8.64 2.44
C GLU A 75 -8.30 8.56 2.14
N SER A 76 -7.93 8.53 0.85
CA SER A 76 -6.54 8.49 0.41
C SER A 76 -5.75 9.72 0.80
N ARG A 77 -6.36 10.91 0.64
CA ARG A 77 -5.77 12.20 1.03
C ARG A 77 -5.55 12.24 2.55
N ALA A 78 -6.54 11.80 3.33
CA ALA A 78 -6.42 11.69 4.77
C ALA A 78 -5.29 10.73 5.19
N LEU A 79 -5.17 9.58 4.53
CA LEU A 79 -4.09 8.60 4.79
C LEU A 79 -2.70 9.17 4.49
N ILE A 80 -2.53 9.86 3.35
CA ILE A 80 -1.26 10.51 3.00
C ILE A 80 -0.90 11.58 4.03
N ASN A 81 -1.87 12.40 4.46
CA ASN A 81 -1.66 13.40 5.50
C ASN A 81 -1.18 12.75 6.80
N HIS A 82 -1.81 11.65 7.21
CA HIS A 82 -1.38 10.88 8.38
C HIS A 82 0.07 10.37 8.23
N TYR A 83 0.43 9.82 7.07
CA TYR A 83 1.80 9.38 6.80
C TYR A 83 2.82 10.52 6.80
N HIS A 84 2.44 11.71 6.33
CA HIS A 84 3.30 12.90 6.45
C HIS A 84 3.50 13.33 7.91
N GLU A 85 2.48 13.24 8.75
CA GLU A 85 2.64 13.51 10.19
C GLU A 85 3.54 12.47 10.86
N LEU A 86 3.37 11.17 10.54
CA LEU A 86 4.28 10.13 11.00
C LEU A 86 5.72 10.39 10.52
N GLU A 87 5.88 10.85 9.27
CA GLU A 87 7.19 11.19 8.72
C GLU A 87 7.87 12.29 9.55
N LYS A 88 7.14 13.34 9.90
CA LYS A 88 7.64 14.47 10.72
C LYS A 88 8.02 14.04 12.14
N VAL A 89 7.16 13.23 12.78
CA VAL A 89 7.33 12.84 14.19
C VAL A 89 8.44 11.80 14.36
N HIS A 90 8.46 10.77 13.52
CA HIS A 90 9.39 9.64 13.69
C HIS A 90 10.71 9.80 12.93
N PHE A 91 10.76 10.67 11.93
CA PHE A 91 11.95 10.87 11.12
C PHE A 91 12.40 12.33 11.02
N PRO A 92 12.49 13.07 12.15
CA PRO A 92 12.90 14.47 12.15
C PRO A 92 14.34 14.57 11.62
N ASN A 93 14.60 15.62 10.84
CA ASN A 93 15.94 15.91 10.30
C ASN A 93 16.62 14.68 9.69
N HIS A 94 15.94 13.94 8.83
CA HIS A 94 16.32 12.59 8.35
C HIS A 94 17.79 12.38 7.90
N ARG A 95 18.56 13.45 7.63
CA ARG A 95 19.99 13.38 7.32
C ARG A 95 20.86 13.07 8.55
N SER A 96 20.41 13.39 9.76
CA SER A 96 21.11 13.09 11.01
C SER A 96 20.75 11.74 11.62
N LEU A 97 19.74 11.05 11.07
CA LEU A 97 19.31 9.73 11.54
C LEU A 97 20.30 8.64 11.11
N ASP A 98 20.34 7.54 11.88
CA ASP A 98 21.15 6.38 11.54
C ASP A 98 20.66 5.70 10.24
N ARG A 99 21.48 4.78 9.73
CA ARG A 99 21.21 4.11 8.45
C ARG A 99 19.88 3.35 8.46
N GLN A 100 19.58 2.62 9.52
CA GLN A 100 18.38 1.77 9.59
C GLN A 100 17.12 2.63 9.58
N THR A 101 17.08 3.65 10.43
CA THR A 101 15.94 4.59 10.51
C THR A 101 15.72 5.32 9.19
N ARG A 102 16.80 5.66 8.47
CA ARG A 102 16.69 6.26 7.12
C ARG A 102 16.10 5.30 6.08
N LEU A 103 16.40 4.01 6.15
CA LEU A 103 15.83 2.99 5.26
C LEU A 103 14.34 2.77 5.55
N GLU A 104 13.94 2.76 6.83
CA GLU A 104 12.53 2.69 7.24
C GLU A 104 11.73 3.88 6.70
N ARG A 105 12.28 5.09 6.79
CA ARG A 105 11.69 6.29 6.19
C ARG A 105 11.45 6.12 4.69
N LEU A 106 12.41 5.55 3.95
CA LEU A 106 12.26 5.34 2.51
C LEU A 106 11.11 4.38 2.18
N THR A 107 10.87 3.38 3.02
CA THR A 107 9.72 2.48 2.89
C THR A 107 8.39 3.22 3.11
N LEU A 108 8.31 4.09 4.13
CA LEU A 108 7.14 4.96 4.34
C LEU A 108 6.89 5.87 3.12
N ARG A 109 7.95 6.51 2.62
CA ARG A 109 7.90 7.39 1.44
C ARG A 109 7.41 6.67 0.20
N ARG A 110 7.82 5.41 -0.03
CA ARG A 110 7.32 4.60 -1.15
C ARG A 110 5.80 4.43 -1.06
N GLY A 111 5.25 4.18 0.13
CA GLY A 111 3.81 4.11 0.35
C GLY A 111 3.08 5.41 0.00
N ILE A 112 3.62 6.55 0.43
CA ILE A 112 3.09 7.89 0.08
C ILE A 112 3.08 8.08 -1.44
N HIS A 113 4.19 7.82 -2.13
CA HIS A 113 4.29 8.00 -3.57
C HIS A 113 3.32 7.11 -4.35
N ASN A 114 3.18 5.84 -3.95
CA ASN A 114 2.22 4.93 -4.57
C ASN A 114 0.78 5.43 -4.40
N ARG A 115 0.42 5.91 -3.20
CA ARG A 115 -0.94 6.42 -2.95
C ARG A 115 -1.20 7.74 -3.68
N GLN A 116 -0.21 8.62 -3.80
CA GLN A 116 -0.30 9.85 -4.59
C GLN A 116 -0.57 9.56 -6.06
N ALA A 117 0.17 8.60 -6.65
CA ALA A 117 -0.06 8.18 -8.03
C ALA A 117 -1.46 7.59 -8.22
N TRP A 118 -1.95 6.81 -7.26
CA TRP A 118 -3.32 6.27 -7.29
C TRP A 118 -4.38 7.37 -7.23
N ILE A 119 -4.23 8.38 -6.37
CA ILE A 119 -5.16 9.52 -6.30
C ILE A 119 -5.20 10.26 -7.64
N TYR A 120 -4.03 10.55 -8.21
CA TYR A 120 -3.95 11.26 -9.48
C TYR A 120 -4.72 10.53 -10.58
N TRP A 121 -4.52 9.21 -10.69
CA TRP A 121 -5.27 8.38 -11.62
C TRP A 121 -6.78 8.33 -11.30
N ALA A 122 -7.15 8.20 -10.03
CA ALA A 122 -8.56 8.15 -9.62
C ALA A 122 -9.30 9.46 -9.93
N GLU A 123 -8.64 10.61 -9.76
CA GLU A 123 -9.16 11.93 -10.11
C GLU A 123 -9.33 12.10 -11.63
N GLU A 124 -8.36 11.62 -12.42
CA GLU A 124 -8.44 11.57 -13.89
C GLU A 124 -9.66 10.74 -14.34
N VAL A 125 -9.81 9.52 -13.81
CA VAL A 125 -10.96 8.65 -14.12
C VAL A 125 -12.28 9.29 -13.74
N LEU A 126 -12.37 9.88 -12.54
CA LEU A 126 -13.59 10.54 -12.07
C LEU A 126 -14.00 11.71 -12.97
N ALA A 127 -13.02 12.51 -13.42
CA ALA A 127 -13.27 13.61 -14.33
C ALA A 127 -13.80 13.11 -15.68
N GLU A 128 -13.17 12.07 -16.25
CA GLU A 128 -13.56 11.50 -17.55
C GLU A 128 -14.97 10.89 -17.49
N LEU A 129 -15.29 10.13 -16.44
CA LEU A 129 -16.63 9.54 -16.27
C LEU A 129 -17.73 10.62 -16.19
N LYS A 130 -17.46 11.73 -15.47
CA LYS A 130 -18.40 12.86 -15.37
C LYS A 130 -18.61 13.57 -16.69
N ASP A 131 -17.56 13.74 -17.50
CA ASP A 131 -17.65 14.36 -18.82
C ASP A 131 -18.49 13.51 -19.79
N MET A 132 -18.21 12.21 -19.85
CA MET A 132 -18.93 11.27 -20.71
C MET A 132 -20.43 11.18 -20.37
N ASP A 133 -20.78 11.17 -19.08
CA ASP A 133 -22.17 11.08 -18.63
C ASP A 133 -22.93 12.42 -18.82
N SER A 134 -22.23 13.55 -18.71
CA SER A 134 -22.77 14.89 -19.02
C SER A 134 -23.06 15.03 -20.51
N SER A 135 -22.17 14.52 -21.37
CA SER A 135 -22.31 14.54 -22.83
C SER A 135 -23.39 13.60 -23.35
N SER A 136 -23.53 12.39 -22.77
CA SER A 136 -24.61 11.46 -23.12
C SER A 136 -25.99 11.99 -22.76
N SER A 137 -26.10 12.78 -21.69
CA SER A 137 -27.35 13.43 -21.30
C SER A 137 -27.77 14.55 -22.27
N ALA A 138 -26.81 15.18 -22.97
CA ALA A 138 -27.07 16.26 -23.92
C ALA A 138 -27.53 15.77 -25.31
N VAL A 139 -27.11 14.57 -25.73
CA VAL A 139 -27.48 14.00 -27.05
C VAL A 139 -28.92 13.48 -27.10
N ALA A 140 -29.53 13.16 -25.95
CA ALA A 140 -30.92 12.68 -25.87
C ALA A 140 -31.99 13.78 -26.07
N ILE A 141 -31.58 15.04 -26.25
CA ILE A 141 -32.45 16.18 -26.53
C ILE A 141 -32.09 16.74 -27.91
N ASN A 142 -32.46 16.02 -28.98
CA ASN A 142 -32.59 16.56 -30.35
C ASN A 142 -33.44 15.63 -31.20
#